data_AF-A0A1W9RM35-F1
#
_entry.id   AF-A0A1W9RM35-F1
#
_cell.length_a   1.000
_cell.length_b   1.000
_cell.length_c   1.000
_cell.angle_alpha   90.00
_cell.angle_beta   90.00
_cell.angle_gamma   90.00
#
_symmetry.space_group_name_H-M   'P 1'
#
loop_
_entity.id
_entity.type
_entity.pdbx_description
1 polymer ?
#
loop_
_entity_poly.entity_id
_entity_poly.type
_entity_poly.pdbx_seq_one_letter_code
_entity_poly.pdbx_strand_id
1 'polypeptide(L)' 'GAISNIFILKDGIYFTPPVSAGLLDGIYRRYFIKTNRKKVVEKSLFFQDLIKADKIFICNSVRGLFSVTLALPEF' A
#
# COMPACT_ATOMS: atom_id res chain seq x y z
N GLY A 1 -4.44 -3.71 6.97
CA GLY A 1 -4.20 -4.81 7.94
C GLY A 1 -4.54 -4.35 9.34
N ALA A 2 -4.44 -5.20 10.35
CA ALA A 2 -4.77 -4.85 11.73
C ALA A 2 -3.91 -3.69 12.28
N ILE A 3 -2.64 -3.60 11.87
CA ILE A 3 -1.67 -2.60 12.38
C ILE A 3 -0.90 -1.86 11.27
N SER A 4 -1.39 -1.91 10.03
CA SER A 4 -0.67 -1.37 8.87
C SER A 4 -1.56 -0.95 7.70
N ASN A 5 -1.10 0.03 6.93
CA ASN A 5 -1.60 0.37 5.61
C ASN A 5 -0.81 -0.37 4.52
N ILE A 6 -1.34 -0.39 3.30
CA ILE A 6 -0.77 -1.08 2.14
C ILE A 6 -0.47 -0.11 1.00
N PHE A 7 0.64 -0.36 0.31
CA PHE A 7 0.97 0.24 -0.98
C PHE A 7 1.38 -0.88 -1.94
N ILE A 8 1.11 -0.71 -3.23
CA ILE A 8 1.74 -1.49 -4.29
C ILE A 8 2.53 -0.56 -5.21
N LEU A 9 3.60 -1.05 -5.80
CA LEU A 9 4.33 -0.36 -6.87
C LEU A 9 3.99 -1.05 -8.18
N LYS A 10 3.57 -0.27 -9.18
CA LYS A 10 3.38 -0.73 -10.54
C LYS A 10 3.84 0.33 -11.53
N ASP A 11 4.73 -0.04 -12.44
CA ASP A 11 5.25 0.82 -13.51
C ASP A 11 5.80 2.16 -12.98
N GLY A 12 6.49 2.10 -11.83
CA GLY A 12 7.08 3.27 -11.16
C GLY A 12 6.10 4.15 -10.37
N ILE A 13 4.81 3.78 -10.31
CA ILE A 13 3.75 4.48 -9.57
C ILE A 13 3.30 3.65 -8.37
N TYR A 14 3.17 4.31 -7.22
CA TYR A 14 2.61 3.72 -6.01
C TYR A 14 1.10 3.87 -6.00
N PHE A 15 0.41 2.79 -5.63
CA PHE A 15 -1.03 2.79 -5.43
C PHE A 15 -1.37 2.38 -4.01
N THR A 16 -2.35 3.06 -3.41
CA THR A 16 -2.87 2.75 -2.07
C THR A 16 -4.38 2.97 -2.03
N PRO A 17 -5.15 2.19 -1.24
CA PRO A 17 -6.58 2.42 -1.09
C PRO A 17 -6.88 3.82 -0.50
N PRO A 18 -7.96 4.50 -0.94
CA PRO A 18 -8.40 5.75 -0.34
C PRO A 18 -9.00 5.50 1.05
N VAL A 19 -8.95 6.49 1.95
CA VAL A 19 -9.49 6.36 3.33
C VAL A 19 -10.98 5.98 3.33
N SER A 20 -11.73 6.39 2.32
CA SER A 20 -13.14 6.02 2.11
C SER A 20 -13.38 4.51 1.98
N ALA A 21 -12.35 3.70 1.74
CA ALA A 21 -12.43 2.24 1.78
C ALA A 21 -12.46 1.66 3.22
N GLY A 22 -12.57 2.52 4.25
CA GLY A 22 -12.74 2.11 5.65
C GLY A 22 -11.44 1.78 6.39
N LEU A 23 -10.27 2.06 5.81
CA LEU A 23 -9.00 1.90 6.50
C LEU A 23 -8.72 3.06 7.47
N LEU A 24 -7.92 2.77 8.49
CA LEU A 24 -7.29 3.81 9.30
C LEU A 24 -6.44 4.72 8.39
N ASP A 25 -6.66 6.03 8.50
CA ASP A 25 -5.80 7.02 7.86
C ASP A 25 -4.47 7.17 8.61
N GLY A 26 -3.56 6.23 8.40
CA GLY A 26 -2.32 6.12 9.16
C GLY A 26 -1.36 7.30 8.94
N ILE A 27 -0.69 7.74 10.00
CA ILE A 27 0.26 8.88 9.96
C ILE A 27 1.34 8.67 8.88
N TYR A 28 1.96 7.48 8.86
CA TYR A 28 3.01 7.20 7.88
C TYR A 28 2.46 7.18 6.45
N ARG A 29 1.26 6.62 6.22
CA ARG A 29 0.60 6.65 4.91
C ARG A 29 0.42 8.09 4.43
N ARG A 30 -0.15 8.97 5.27
CA ARG A 30 -0.30 10.40 4.95
C ARG A 30 1.03 11.07 4.64
N TYR A 31 2.04 10.83 5.47
CA TYR A 31 3.38 11.34 5.26
C TYR A 31 3.96 10.89 3.91
N PHE A 32 3.85 9.60 3.59
CA PHE A 32 4.38 9.03 2.36
C PHE A 32 3.68 9.61 1.11
N ILE A 33 2.35 9.71 1.12
CA ILE A 33 1.56 10.36 0.05
C ILE A 33 2.01 11.82 -0.12
N LYS A 34 2.12 12.57 0.99
CA LYS A 34 2.51 14.00 0.97
C LYS A 34 3.91 14.22 0.40
N THR A 35 4.86 13.36 0.73
CA THR A 35 6.26 13.47 0.27
C THR A 35 6.43 12.97 -1.17
N ASN A 36 5.58 12.06 -1.64
CA ASN A 36 5.69 11.44 -2.97
C ASN A 36 4.52 11.76 -3.90
N ARG A 37 3.87 12.92 -3.75
CA ARG A 37 2.61 13.29 -4.44
C ARG A 37 2.58 13.02 -5.95
N LYS A 38 3.70 13.17 -6.65
CA LYS A 38 3.79 12.94 -8.11
C LYS A 38 3.78 11.46 -8.51
N LYS A 39 3.99 10.56 -7.56
CA LYS A 39 4.19 9.12 -7.79
C LYS A 39 3.22 8.26 -6.98
N VAL A 40 2.23 8.85 -6.30
CA VAL A 40 1.27 8.12 -5.49
C VAL A 40 -0.14 8.43 -5.96
N VAL A 41 -0.90 7.39 -6.27
CA VAL A 41 -2.31 7.49 -6.66
C VAL A 41 -3.16 6.73 -5.65
N GLU A 42 -4.14 7.40 -5.07
CA GLU A 42 -5.17 6.73 -4.29
C GLU A 42 -6.17 6.06 -5.23
N LYS A 43 -6.28 4.73 -5.16
CA LYS A 43 -7.26 3.96 -5.94
C LYS A 43 -7.69 2.71 -5.16
N SER A 44 -8.90 2.22 -5.40
CA SER A 44 -9.31 0.91 -4.90
C SER A 44 -8.36 -0.17 -5.41
N LEU A 45 -7.91 -1.04 -4.51
CA LEU A 45 -7.04 -2.18 -4.82
C LEU A 45 -7.83 -3.48 -4.68
N PHE A 46 -7.70 -4.34 -5.67
CA PHE A 46 -8.27 -5.69 -5.69
C PHE A 46 -7.16 -6.74 -5.65
N PHE A 47 -7.53 -7.99 -5.42
CA PHE A 47 -6.57 -9.10 -5.37
C PHE A 47 -5.70 -9.20 -6.63
N GLN A 48 -6.28 -8.97 -7.81
CA GLN A 48 -5.53 -8.96 -9.07
C GLN A 48 -4.46 -7.85 -9.14
N ASP A 49 -4.69 -6.70 -8.49
CA ASP A 49 -3.67 -5.65 -8.43
C ASP A 49 -2.46 -6.11 -7.62
N LEU A 50 -2.67 -6.88 -6.56
CA LEU A 50 -1.58 -7.45 -5.74
C LEU A 50 -0.75 -8.46 -6.55
N ILE A 51 -1.41 -9.32 -7.32
CA ILE A 51 -0.75 -10.32 -8.17
C ILE A 51 0.06 -9.67 -9.30
N LYS A 52 -0.43 -8.55 -9.86
CA LYS A 52 0.21 -7.85 -10.98
C LYS A 52 1.22 -6.78 -10.55
N ALA A 53 1.32 -6.49 -9.26
CA ALA A 53 2.22 -5.48 -8.71
C ALA A 53 3.68 -5.90 -8.90
N ASP A 54 4.54 -4.93 -9.19
CA ASP A 54 5.98 -5.18 -9.27
C ASP A 54 6.57 -5.38 -7.87
N LYS A 55 6.02 -4.67 -6.87
CA LYS A 55 6.31 -4.85 -5.43
C LYS A 55 5.10 -4.53 -4.56
N ILE A 56 4.98 -5.21 -3.43
CA ILE A 56 3.98 -4.93 -2.40
C ILE A 56 4.70 -4.41 -1.16
N PHE A 57 4.12 -3.39 -0.54
CA PHE A 57 4.61 -2.80 0.69
C PHE A 57 3.50 -2.70 1.72
N ILE A 58 3.90 -2.81 2.98
CA ILE A 58 3.07 -2.36 4.09
C ILE A 58 3.81 -1.28 4.87
N CYS A 59 3.06 -0.47 5.61
CA CYS A 59 3.64 0.58 6.42
C CYS A 59 2.89 0.87 7.71
N ASN A 60 3.63 1.37 8.68
CA ASN A 60 3.11 2.06 9.87
C ASN A 60 4.16 3.04 10.40
N SER A 61 3.79 3.83 11.42
CA SER A 61 4.66 4.88 11.97
C SER A 61 5.91 4.36 12.69
N VAL A 62 5.92 3.10 13.10
CA VAL A 62 7.03 2.51 13.86
C VAL A 62 8.09 1.93 12.92
N ARG A 63 7.65 1.23 11.86
CA ARG A 63 8.53 0.49 10.94
C ARG A 63 8.76 1.19 9.60
N GLY A 64 8.04 2.27 9.33
CA GLY A 64 8.08 2.94 8.03
C GLY A 64 7.48 2.08 6.91
N LEU A 65 7.96 2.27 5.67
CA LEU A 65 7.58 1.48 4.50
C LEU A 65 8.54 0.30 4.33
N PHE A 66 8.01 -0.92 4.23
CA PHE A 66 8.83 -2.10 3.99
C PHE A 66 8.13 -3.09 3.04
N SER A 67 8.94 -3.79 2.24
CA SER A 67 8.47 -4.73 1.23
C SER A 67 7.96 -6.02 1.88
N VAL A 68 6.92 -6.59 1.29
CA VAL A 68 6.36 -7.89 1.67
C VAL A 68 6.08 -8.74 0.44
N THR A 69 5.94 -10.04 0.63
CA THR A 69 5.48 -10.98 -0.40
C THR A 69 4.06 -11.42 -0.10
N LEU A 70 3.29 -11.73 -1.14
CA LEU A 70 1.97 -12.32 -0.99
C LEU A 70 2.15 -13.80 -0.66
N ALA A 71 1.73 -14.22 0.53
CA ALA A 71 1.63 -15.63 0.88
C ALA A 71 0.29 -16.16 0.36
N LEU A 72 0.34 -17.04 -0.64
CA LEU A 72 -0.82 -17.81 -1.06
C LEU A 72 -0.90 -19.05 -0.17
N PRO A 73 -2.08 -19.42 0.36
CA PRO A 73 -2.23 -20.69 1.05
C PRO A 73 -1.84 -21.82 0.09
N GLU A 74 -1.01 -22.75 0.54
CA GLU A 74 -0.87 -24.04 -0.14
C GLU A 74 -2.20 -24.79 0.05
N PHE A 75 -2.78 -25.26 -1.06
CA PHE A 75 -3.93 -26.16 -1.05
C PHE A 75 -3.47 -27.60 -0.89
#